data_AF-A0A5E7KKS9-F1
#
_entry.id   AF-A0A5E7KKS9-F1
#
_cell.length_a   1.000
_cell.length_b   1.000
_cell.length_c   1.000
_cell.angle_alpha   90.00
_cell.angle_beta   90.00
_cell.angle_gamma   90.00
#
_symmetry.space_group_name_H-M   'P 1'
#
loop_
_entity.id
_entity.type
_entity.pdbx_description
1 polymer ?
#
loop_
_entity_poly.entity_id
_entity_poly.type
_entity_poly.pdbx_seq_one_letter_code
_entity_poly.pdbx_strand_id
1 'polypeptide(L)'
;MNREHSVIGRIIDVPGTYSEQGNELTPPTYQSGWHVNMTELVPELEQYRVFPAQPYRVYAGAETVFLRFADEGEWLNTAGALGILVAAE
;
A
#
# COMPACT_ATOMS: atom_id res chain seq x y z
N MET A 1 -16.57 -14.48 0.48
CA MET A 1 -16.38 -13.20 1.18
C MET A 1 -15.45 -12.36 0.33
N ASN A 2 -15.92 -11.24 -0.25
CA ASN A 2 -15.04 -10.30 -0.92
C ASN A 2 -14.20 -9.60 0.17
N ARG A 3 -12.89 -9.76 0.12
CA ARG A 3 -11.96 -9.05 1.01
C ARG A 3 -11.65 -7.70 0.39
N GLU A 4 -11.91 -6.62 1.12
CA GLU A 4 -11.64 -5.28 0.63
C GLU A 4 -10.16 -4.94 0.80
N HIS A 5 -9.54 -4.44 -0.27
CA HIS A 5 -8.17 -3.96 -0.26
C HIS A 5 -8.09 -2.59 -0.92
N SER A 6 -7.13 -1.76 -0.49
CA SER A 6 -6.80 -0.48 -1.14
C SER A 6 -5.30 -0.42 -1.39
N VAL A 7 -4.93 -0.37 -2.66
CA VAL A 7 -3.54 -0.18 -3.07
C VAL A 7 -3.15 1.28 -2.82
N ILE A 8 -2.14 1.47 -1.97
CA ILE A 8 -1.53 2.79 -1.71
C ILE A 8 -0.34 2.99 -2.66
N GLY A 9 0.43 1.92 -2.90
CA GLY A 9 1.60 1.94 -3.75
C GLY A 9 2.84 2.48 -3.04
N ARG A 10 3.57 3.38 -3.71
CA ARG A 10 4.73 4.05 -3.14
C ARG A 10 4.29 5.23 -2.29
N ILE A 11 4.83 5.34 -1.08
CA ILE A 11 4.56 6.44 -0.16
C ILE A 11 5.70 7.46 -0.25
N ILE A 12 5.38 8.74 -0.38
CA ILE A 12 6.37 9.81 -0.38
C ILE A 12 6.99 9.91 1.02
N ASP A 13 8.31 9.91 1.08
CA ASP A 13 9.09 10.09 2.31
C ASP A 13 9.51 11.55 2.48
N VAL A 14 10.18 12.10 1.46
CA VAL A 14 10.50 13.54 1.36
C VAL A 14 9.80 14.11 0.14
N PRO A 15 8.98 15.18 0.30
CA PRO A 15 8.33 15.81 -0.84
C PRO A 15 9.34 16.47 -1.77
N GLY A 16 9.03 16.44 -3.08
CA GLY A 16 9.76 17.23 -4.05
C GLY A 16 9.56 18.72 -3.80
N THR A 17 10.52 19.54 -4.23
CA THR A 17 10.41 20.99 -4.17
C THR A 17 10.14 21.53 -5.57
N TYR A 18 9.34 22.58 -5.65
CA TYR A 18 8.91 23.19 -6.90
C TYR A 18 9.13 24.70 -6.81
N SER A 19 9.43 25.33 -7.95
CA SER A 19 9.51 26.79 -8.05
C SER A 19 8.12 27.43 -8.01
N GLU A 20 8.06 28.75 -7.89
CA GLU A 20 6.80 29.51 -7.95
C GLU A 20 6.03 29.35 -9.27
N GLN A 21 6.71 28.92 -10.34
CA GLN A 21 6.08 28.59 -11.63
C GLN A 21 5.68 27.10 -11.76
N GLY A 22 5.86 26.31 -10.70
CA GLY A 22 5.53 24.88 -10.67
C GLY A 22 6.59 23.97 -11.30
N ASN A 23 7.78 24.47 -11.63
CA ASN A 23 8.86 23.64 -12.17
C ASN A 23 9.53 22.84 -11.05
N GLU A 24 9.78 21.54 -11.27
CA GLU A 24 10.47 20.69 -10.29
C GLU A 24 11.92 21.15 -10.07
N LEU A 25 12.30 21.36 -8.81
CA LEU A 25 13.65 21.71 -8.38
C LEU A 25 14.36 20.50 -7.79
N THR A 26 13.66 19.72 -6.98
CA THR A 26 14.14 18.44 -6.44
C THR A 26 13.05 17.39 -6.52
N PRO A 27 13.35 16.16 -6.98
CA PRO A 27 12.36 15.10 -7.03
C PRO A 27 11.99 14.61 -5.61
N PRO A 28 10.76 14.08 -5.41
CA PRO A 28 10.40 13.41 -4.16
C PRO A 28 11.17 12.10 -3.97
N THR A 29 11.43 11.74 -2.72
CA THR A 29 11.88 10.39 -2.35
C THR A 29 10.70 9.56 -1.85
N TYR A 30 10.84 8.24 -1.90
CA TYR A 30 9.78 7.31 -1.54
C TYR A 30 10.26 6.34 -0.46
N GLN A 31 9.37 5.94 0.43
CA GLN A 31 9.59 4.83 1.32
C GLN A 31 9.80 3.54 0.53
N SER A 32 10.64 2.65 1.06
CA SER A 32 10.88 1.34 0.45
C SER A 32 9.60 0.50 0.43
N GLY A 33 9.36 -0.20 -0.67
CA GLY A 33 8.30 -1.19 -0.77
C GLY A 33 7.01 -0.69 -1.41
N TRP A 34 6.04 -1.60 -1.47
CA TRP A 34 4.71 -1.37 -2.01
C TRP A 34 3.67 -1.59 -0.92
N HIS A 35 2.80 -0.61 -0.75
CA HIS A 35 1.93 -0.54 0.42
C HIS A 35 0.47 -0.80 0.05
N VAL A 36 -0.20 -1.60 0.88
CA VAL A 36 -1.60 -1.97 0.71
C VAL A 36 -2.30 -1.97 2.06
N ASN A 37 -3.50 -1.42 2.09
CA ASN A 37 -4.41 -1.55 3.24
C ASN A 37 -5.41 -2.68 3.01
N MET A 38 -5.76 -3.38 4.08
CA MET A 38 -6.86 -4.35 4.09
C MET A 38 -7.74 -4.14 5.33
N THR A 39 -9.04 -4.47 5.20
CA THR A 39 -10.00 -4.44 6.32
C THR A 39 -9.92 -5.67 7.23
N GLU A 40 -9.23 -6.73 6.77
CA GLU A 40 -8.99 -7.96 7.52
C GLU A 40 -7.62 -8.54 7.15
N LEU A 41 -6.88 -9.05 8.14
CA LEU A 41 -5.61 -9.71 7.92
C LEU A 41 -5.81 -11.17 7.53
N VAL A 42 -5.34 -11.51 6.33
CA VAL A 42 -5.20 -12.89 5.88
C VAL A 42 -3.96 -13.51 6.56
N PRO A 43 -4.05 -14.68 7.22
CA PRO A 43 -2.92 -15.28 7.94
C PRO A 43 -1.64 -15.41 7.10
N GLU A 44 -1.78 -15.72 5.81
CA GLU A 44 -0.70 -15.83 4.84
C GLU A 44 0.04 -14.49 4.60
N LEU A 45 -0.60 -13.37 4.94
CA LEU A 45 -0.07 -12.02 4.80
C LEU A 45 0.51 -11.43 6.10
N GLU A 46 0.47 -12.14 7.23
CA GLU A 46 0.98 -11.64 8.52
C GLU A 46 2.45 -11.20 8.42
N GLN A 47 3.26 -11.91 7.62
CA GLN A 47 4.66 -11.57 7.37
C GLN A 47 4.87 -10.21 6.71
N TYR A 48 3.87 -9.70 6.00
CA TYR A 48 3.89 -8.39 5.34
C TYR A 48 3.33 -7.28 6.22
N ARG A 49 2.77 -7.61 7.39
CA ARG A 49 2.17 -6.63 8.29
C ARG A 49 3.22 -5.69 8.86
N VAL A 50 2.96 -4.39 8.75
CA VAL A 50 3.78 -3.35 9.36
C VAL A 50 3.33 -3.14 10.80
N PHE A 51 4.25 -3.27 11.76
CA PHE A 51 4.01 -3.00 13.17
C PHE A 51 5.14 -2.14 13.78
N PRO A 52 4.83 -1.08 14.57
CA PRO A 52 3.49 -0.56 14.87
C PRO A 52 2.79 -0.04 13.61
N ALA A 53 1.48 -0.25 13.51
CA ALA A 53 0.72 0.10 12.31
C ALA A 53 0.70 1.64 12.14
N GLN A 54 1.27 2.12 11.03
CA GLN A 54 1.14 3.51 10.57
C GLN A 54 0.39 3.53 9.23
N PRO A 55 -0.92 3.20 9.23
CA PRO A 55 -1.68 3.11 7.99
C PRO A 55 -1.81 4.50 7.35
N TYR A 56 -1.45 4.58 6.06
CA TYR A 56 -1.52 5.85 5.30
C TYR A 56 -2.96 6.34 5.07
N ARG A 57 -3.93 5.42 5.11
CA ARG A 57 -5.38 5.67 5.07
C ARG A 57 -6.05 4.78 6.09
N VAL A 58 -7.15 5.21 6.70
CA VAL A 58 -7.91 4.40 7.67
C VAL A 58 -9.33 4.20 7.14
N TYR A 59 -9.82 2.96 7.18
CA TYR A 59 -11.22 2.66 6.84
C TYR A 59 -12.16 3.11 7.96
N ALA A 60 -13.28 3.74 7.60
CA ALA A 60 -14.29 4.12 8.57
C ALA A 60 -15.02 2.86 9.08
N GLY A 61 -14.97 2.63 10.40
CA GLY A 61 -15.73 1.55 11.05
C GLY A 61 -15.10 0.15 10.97
N ALA A 62 -13.87 0.02 10.48
CA ALA A 62 -13.13 -1.25 10.44
C ALA A 62 -11.68 -1.07 10.89
N GLU A 63 -11.06 -2.13 11.41
CA GLU A 63 -9.62 -2.15 11.64
C GLU A 63 -8.90 -2.03 10.28
N THR A 64 -7.81 -1.27 10.24
CA THR A 64 -6.98 -1.16 9.04
C THR A 64 -5.68 -1.90 9.27
N VAL A 65 -5.46 -2.93 8.47
CA VAL A 65 -4.23 -3.69 8.45
C VAL A 65 -3.34 -3.11 7.35
N PHE A 66 -2.15 -2.66 7.74
CA PHE A 66 -1.19 -2.07 6.83
C PHE A 66 -0.12 -3.08 6.45
N LEU A 67 -0.01 -3.36 5.15
CA LEU A 67 0.91 -4.34 4.59
C LEU A 67 1.98 -3.63 3.74
N ARG A 68 3.21 -4.15 3.80
CA ARG A 68 4.33 -3.71 2.97
C ARG A 68 4.98 -4.90 2.25
N PHE A 69 4.94 -4.85 0.94
CA PHE A 69 5.61 -5.77 0.02
C PHE A 69 6.92 -5.13 -0.48
N ALA A 70 7.81 -5.93 -1.06
CA ALA A 70 9.05 -5.47 -1.68
C ALA A 70 8.78 -4.56 -2.88
N ASP A 71 7.79 -4.92 -3.71
CA ASP A 71 7.37 -4.17 -4.90
C ASP A 71 5.94 -4.56 -5.34
N GLU A 72 5.44 -3.88 -6.38
CA GLU A 72 4.11 -4.12 -6.94
C GLU A 72 3.94 -5.55 -7.46
N GLY A 73 5.00 -6.13 -8.06
CA GLY A 73 4.98 -7.50 -8.56
C GLY A 73 4.82 -8.53 -7.46
N GLU A 74 5.48 -8.35 -6.31
CA GLU A 74 5.28 -9.23 -5.15
C GLU A 74 3.83 -9.17 -4.64
N TRP A 75 3.26 -7.97 -4.57
CA TRP A 75 1.84 -7.80 -4.22
C TRP A 75 0.93 -8.54 -5.22
N LEU A 76 1.10 -8.30 -6.52
CA LEU A 76 0.23 -8.89 -7.55
C LEU A 76 0.30 -10.42 -7.57
N ASN A 77 1.50 -10.99 -7.45
CA ASN A 77 1.69 -12.43 -7.41
C ASN A 77 1.06 -13.05 -6.15
N THR A 78 1.30 -12.45 -4.99
CA THR A 78 0.77 -12.94 -3.71
C THR A 78 -0.75 -12.82 -3.67
N ALA A 79 -1.29 -11.65 -4.04
CA ALA A 79 -2.72 -11.39 -4.04
C ALA A 79 -3.46 -12.23 -5.09
N GLY A 80 -2.85 -12.46 -6.26
CA GLY A 80 -3.36 -13.36 -7.28
C GLY A 80 -3.40 -14.82 -6.79
N ALA A 81 -2.33 -15.30 -6.17
CA ALA A 81 -2.26 -16.65 -5.60
C ALA A 81 -3.30 -16.89 -4.49
N LEU A 82 -3.61 -15.85 -3.72
CA LEU A 82 -4.61 -15.90 -2.64
C LEU A 82 -6.06 -15.62 -3.12
N GLY A 83 -6.27 -15.37 -4.42
CA GLY A 83 -7.59 -15.04 -4.97
C GLY A 83 -8.16 -13.72 -4.46
N ILE A 84 -7.30 -12.79 -4.01
CA ILE A 84 -7.69 -11.46 -3.52
C ILE A 84 -7.97 -10.52 -4.70
N LEU A 85 -7.21 -10.66 -5.79
CA LEU A 85 -7.46 -9.95 -7.04
C LEU A 85 -8.62 -10.64 -7.75
N VAL A 86 -9.82 -10.06 -7.66
CA VAL A 86 -10.92 -10.44 -8.54
C VAL A 86 -10.63 -9.87 -9.92
N ALA A 87 -10.66 -10.71 -10.97
CA ALA A 87 -10.69 -10.21 -12.33
C ALA A 87 -11.89 -9.26 -12.44
N ALA A 88 -11.65 -8.02 -12.90
CA ALA A 88 -12.75 -7.13 -13.23
C ALA A 88 -13.57 -7.81 -14.33
N GLU A 89 -14.81 -8.21 -14.01
CA GLU A 89 -15.82 -8.61 -14.99
C GLU A 89 -16.33 -7.40 -15.77
#